data_AF-A0A7K3BB15-F1
#
_entry.id   AF-A0A7K3BB15-F1
#
_cell.length_a   1.000
_cell.length_b   1.000
_cell.length_c   1.000
_cell.angle_alpha   90.00
_cell.angle_beta   90.00
_cell.angle_gamma   90.00
#
_symmetry.space_group_name_H-M   'P 1'
#
loop_
_entity.id
_entity.type
_entity.pdbx_description
1 polymer ?
#
loop_
_entity_poly.entity_id
_entity_poly.type
_entity_poly.pdbx_seq_one_letter_code
_entity_poly.pdbx_strand_id
1 'polypeptide(L)'
;MRDAGDTAGHGTGDGDSEFEAQLRELLEDQTDGLRTGEAPYATIVRRGRLGRRRRMFAAGAGLAALLAVPGTAVAWHYQPGAAQPAHDTRLSMPASTSERTSASPSGPMAPATPGQLADGITMERAAEVLGRCLAYGGEHRPKGFPFARDHGNAEDYRVILALNASGDENSPGDGIRVVAVATVDGDPVRLICTDKDGEAGGIDSSIGADGAAGRGPVVPDDNAYRLYKQDGATGPGLPYHFPFRWGSIGTVEPGVAKVTVSWGGVTRQAALDHGYFAATGVLAAAEDSLPHIKGYDAAGKLVYDSTKDKGYQ
;
A
#
# COMPACT_ATOMS: atom_id res chain seq x y z
N MET A 1 80.05 -41.03 26.73
CA MET A 1 79.46 -41.42 25.42
C MET A 1 77.95 -41.17 25.49
N ARG A 2 77.54 -39.96 25.09
CA ARG A 2 76.18 -39.53 24.76
C ARG A 2 76.37 -38.12 24.23
N ASP A 3 76.16 -37.94 22.94
CA ASP A 3 76.24 -36.65 22.27
C ASP A 3 74.91 -36.36 21.58
N ALA A 4 74.60 -35.07 21.52
CA ALA A 4 73.29 -34.50 21.26
C ALA A 4 73.00 -34.26 19.76
N GLY A 5 71.71 -34.15 19.45
CA GLY A 5 71.07 -33.24 18.47
C GLY A 5 71.56 -33.21 17.03
N ASP A 6 70.64 -33.41 16.08
CA ASP A 6 70.24 -32.29 15.20
C ASP A 6 68.96 -32.60 14.39
N THR A 7 68.04 -31.65 14.42
CA THR A 7 66.85 -31.55 13.56
C THR A 7 66.80 -30.12 13.07
N ALA A 8 66.87 -29.87 11.76
CA ALA A 8 66.07 -28.86 11.04
C ALA A 8 66.63 -28.61 9.63
N GLY A 9 65.73 -28.26 8.71
CA GLY A 9 66.08 -27.44 7.55
C GLY A 9 65.41 -27.83 6.22
N HIS A 10 64.08 -27.87 6.15
CA HIS A 10 63.38 -27.81 4.86
C HIS A 10 63.13 -26.33 4.54
N GLY A 11 63.75 -25.84 3.46
CA GLY A 11 63.72 -24.43 3.07
C GLY A 11 62.42 -24.02 2.38
N THR A 12 61.82 -22.93 2.84
CA THR A 12 60.73 -22.19 2.19
C THR A 12 61.23 -20.75 2.00
N GLY A 13 61.43 -20.30 0.76
CA GLY A 13 61.99 -18.96 0.57
C GLY A 13 61.92 -18.32 -0.81
N ASP A 14 61.16 -18.85 -1.79
CA ASP A 14 61.12 -18.23 -3.13
C ASP A 14 59.71 -18.15 -3.77
N GLY A 15 58.74 -18.95 -3.34
CA GLY A 15 57.40 -18.94 -3.95
C GLY A 15 56.47 -17.83 -3.44
N ASP A 16 56.64 -17.40 -2.19
CA ASP A 16 55.75 -16.42 -1.56
C ASP A 16 55.99 -14.99 -2.06
N SER A 17 57.22 -14.67 -2.50
CA SER A 17 57.57 -13.32 -2.99
C SER A 17 57.05 -13.04 -4.39
N GLU A 18 57.03 -14.03 -5.28
CA GLU A 18 56.47 -13.91 -6.64
C GLU A 18 54.95 -13.79 -6.62
N PHE A 19 54.28 -14.56 -5.74
CA PHE A 19 52.84 -14.45 -5.55
C PHE A 19 52.44 -13.08 -4.98
N GLU A 20 53.18 -12.57 -4.00
CA GLU A 20 52.92 -11.24 -3.44
C GLU A 20 53.12 -10.12 -4.46
N ALA A 21 54.13 -10.25 -5.33
CA ALA A 21 54.37 -9.31 -6.42
C ALA A 21 53.23 -9.31 -7.45
N GLN A 22 52.76 -10.50 -7.85
CA GLN A 22 51.66 -10.65 -8.79
C GLN A 22 50.32 -10.16 -8.22
N LEU A 23 50.10 -10.34 -6.92
CA LEU A 23 48.93 -9.80 -6.23
C LEU A 23 48.97 -8.27 -6.13
N ARG A 24 50.14 -7.68 -5.89
CA ARG A 24 50.31 -6.22 -5.83
C ARG A 24 50.06 -5.57 -7.18
N GLU A 25 50.52 -6.19 -8.27
CA GLU A 25 50.26 -5.75 -9.65
C GLU A 25 48.76 -5.82 -10.01
N LEU A 26 48.07 -6.91 -9.65
CA LEU A 26 46.62 -7.05 -9.87
C LEU A 26 45.77 -6.03 -9.12
N LEU A 27 46.22 -5.60 -7.93
CA LEU A 27 45.51 -4.60 -7.12
C LEU A 27 45.75 -3.17 -7.62
N GLU A 28 46.94 -2.88 -8.17
CA GLU A 28 47.23 -1.60 -8.81
C GLU A 28 46.45 -1.43 -10.13
N ASP A 29 46.33 -2.49 -10.95
CA ASP A 29 45.58 -2.43 -12.22
C ASP A 29 44.05 -2.27 -12.01
N GLN A 30 43.50 -2.78 -10.90
CA GLN A 30 42.09 -2.59 -10.55
C GLN A 30 41.74 -1.23 -9.92
N THR A 31 42.72 -0.46 -9.45
CA THR A 31 42.43 0.82 -8.78
C THR A 31 42.25 2.00 -9.75
N ASP A 32 42.83 1.94 -10.95
CA ASP A 32 42.64 2.98 -11.97
C ASP A 32 41.24 2.95 -12.63
N GLY A 33 40.56 1.80 -12.61
CA GLY A 33 39.18 1.64 -13.09
C GLY A 33 38.08 2.11 -12.12
N LEU A 34 38.41 2.31 -10.84
CA LEU A 34 37.47 2.67 -9.77
C LEU A 34 37.56 4.14 -9.35
N ARG A 35 38.00 5.03 -10.24
CA ARG A 35 37.76 6.46 -10.08
C ARG A 35 36.27 6.73 -10.12
N THR A 36 35.63 6.67 -8.96
CA THR A 36 34.27 7.15 -8.75
C THR A 36 34.26 8.63 -9.12
N GLY A 37 33.66 8.94 -10.27
CA GLY A 37 33.38 10.32 -10.64
C GLY A 37 32.67 11.01 -9.48
N GLU A 38 33.08 12.23 -9.15
CA GLU A 38 32.48 13.01 -8.07
C GLU A 38 30.95 13.01 -8.24
N ALA A 39 30.23 12.45 -7.25
CA ALA A 39 28.79 12.31 -7.33
C ALA A 39 28.19 13.69 -7.66
N PRO A 40 27.24 13.82 -8.61
CA PRO A 40 26.76 15.10 -9.11
C PRO A 40 25.78 15.75 -8.10
N TYR A 41 26.25 15.96 -6.88
CA TYR A 41 25.51 16.44 -5.73
C TYR A 41 24.91 17.82 -6.02
N ALA A 42 25.66 18.68 -6.71
CA ALA A 42 25.17 19.99 -7.16
C ALA A 42 23.94 19.88 -8.07
N THR A 43 23.88 18.86 -8.94
CA THR A 43 22.76 18.62 -9.85
C THR A 43 21.52 18.11 -9.10
N ILE A 44 21.72 17.22 -8.12
CA ILE A 44 20.66 16.69 -7.25
C ILE A 44 20.07 17.82 -6.39
N VAL A 45 20.90 18.63 -5.75
CA VAL A 45 20.47 19.78 -4.93
C VAL A 45 19.73 20.82 -5.78
N ARG A 46 20.19 21.08 -7.00
CA ARG A 46 19.55 22.03 -7.93
C ARG A 46 18.16 21.55 -8.37
N ARG A 47 17.99 20.26 -8.69
CA ARG A 47 16.66 19.68 -8.97
C ARG A 47 15.74 19.76 -7.76
N GLY A 48 16.24 19.43 -6.57
CA GLY A 48 15.45 19.53 -5.33
C GLY A 48 14.97 20.95 -5.03
N ARG A 49 15.81 21.96 -5.23
CA ARG A 49 15.44 23.38 -5.05
C ARG A 49 14.42 23.87 -6.07
N LEU A 50 14.55 23.48 -7.34
CA LEU A 50 13.57 23.83 -8.38
C LEU A 50 12.21 23.15 -8.13
N GLY A 51 12.20 21.91 -7.65
CA GLY A 51 10.98 21.20 -7.26
C GLY A 51 10.21 21.90 -6.13
N ARG A 52 10.90 22.38 -5.08
CA ARG A 52 10.25 23.11 -3.97
C ARG A 52 9.68 24.46 -4.42
N ARG A 53 10.37 25.20 -5.30
CA ARG A 53 9.85 26.47 -5.84
C ARG A 53 8.57 26.27 -6.63
N ARG A 54 8.47 25.21 -7.45
CA ARG A 54 7.24 24.91 -8.20
C ARG A 54 6.05 24.58 -7.30
N ARG A 55 6.28 23.91 -6.16
CA ARG A 55 5.22 23.60 -5.18
C ARG A 55 4.72 24.84 -4.43
N MET A 56 5.55 25.86 -4.25
CA MET A 56 5.14 27.10 -3.55
C MET A 56 4.30 28.06 -4.42
N PHE A 57 4.34 27.97 -5.74
CA PHE A 57 3.51 28.83 -6.61
C PHE A 57 2.09 28.28 -6.85
N ALA A 58 1.80 27.02 -6.49
CA ALA A 58 0.48 26.41 -6.66
C ALA A 58 -0.51 26.70 -5.52
N ALA A 59 -0.07 27.33 -4.42
CA ALA A 59 -0.88 27.58 -3.23
C ALA A 59 -1.41 29.02 -3.10
N GLY A 60 -1.28 29.85 -4.15
CA GLY A 60 -1.45 31.32 -4.04
C GLY A 60 -2.58 31.98 -4.83
N ALA A 61 -3.52 31.25 -5.41
CA ALA A 61 -4.60 31.87 -6.20
C ALA A 61 -5.94 31.18 -5.96
N GLY A 62 -6.72 31.71 -5.01
CA GLY A 62 -8.08 31.20 -4.77
C GLY A 62 -8.81 31.78 -3.57
N LEU A 63 -8.77 33.10 -3.35
CA LEU A 63 -9.66 33.76 -2.37
C LEU A 63 -10.13 35.12 -2.90
N ALA A 64 -11.21 35.12 -3.70
CA ALA A 64 -12.12 36.25 -3.84
C ALA A 64 -13.38 35.82 -4.61
N ALA A 65 -14.49 35.58 -3.90
CA ALA A 65 -15.87 35.87 -4.32
C ALA A 65 -16.88 35.27 -3.31
N LEU A 66 -17.09 35.97 -2.18
CA LEU A 66 -18.29 35.80 -1.37
C LEU A 66 -19.37 36.70 -1.97
N LEU A 67 -20.24 36.13 -2.81
CA LEU A 67 -21.50 36.75 -3.20
C LEU A 67 -22.62 36.16 -2.35
N ALA A 68 -23.29 37.06 -1.64
CA ALA A 68 -24.46 36.83 -0.83
C ALA A 68 -25.62 36.25 -1.66
N VAL A 69 -26.27 35.21 -1.13
CA VAL A 69 -27.61 34.80 -1.56
C VAL A 69 -28.49 34.64 -0.32
N PRO A 70 -29.65 35.32 -0.25
CA PRO A 70 -30.56 35.28 0.89
C PRO A 70 -31.38 33.97 0.93
N GLY A 71 -31.82 33.62 2.13
CA GLY A 71 -32.28 32.30 2.48
C GLY A 71 -33.70 31.90 2.04
N THR A 72 -33.95 30.61 2.18
CA THR A 72 -35.29 30.02 2.26
C THR A 72 -35.25 28.87 3.26
N ALA A 73 -35.97 29.04 4.37
CA ALA A 73 -36.26 27.98 5.33
C ALA A 73 -37.21 26.97 4.68
N VAL A 74 -36.80 25.70 4.59
CA VAL A 74 -37.70 24.61 4.23
C VAL A 74 -38.18 23.98 5.54
N ALA A 75 -39.41 24.30 5.93
CA ALA A 75 -40.09 23.65 7.04
C ALA A 75 -40.68 22.32 6.54
N TRP A 76 -40.07 21.19 6.93
CA TRP A 76 -40.66 19.87 6.73
C TRP A 76 -41.86 19.71 7.68
N HIS A 77 -43.07 19.65 7.12
CA HIS A 77 -44.27 19.24 7.85
C HIS A 77 -44.29 17.71 7.97
N TYR A 78 -44.10 17.22 9.20
CA TYR A 78 -44.34 15.84 9.59
C TYR A 78 -45.78 15.74 10.11
N GLN A 79 -46.60 14.91 9.49
CA GLN A 79 -47.99 14.68 9.89
C GLN A 79 -48.14 13.22 10.34
N PRO A 80 -48.39 12.93 11.63
CA PRO A 80 -48.70 11.58 12.08
C PRO A 80 -50.21 11.34 12.01
N GLY A 81 -50.62 10.39 11.18
CA GLY A 81 -52.01 9.94 11.02
C GLY A 81 -52.20 8.53 11.58
N ALA A 82 -53.29 8.34 12.32
CA ALA A 82 -53.57 7.24 13.24
C ALA A 82 -54.06 5.91 12.61
N ALA A 83 -53.67 4.81 13.28
CA ALA A 83 -54.41 3.62 13.72
C ALA A 83 -55.55 2.95 12.90
N GLN A 84 -55.30 1.66 12.57
CA GLN A 84 -56.11 0.41 12.77
C GLN A 84 -57.44 0.19 12.00
N PRO A 85 -57.83 -1.07 11.65
CA PRO A 85 -57.89 -2.24 12.55
C PRO A 85 -57.45 -3.62 12.01
N ALA A 86 -57.56 -4.56 12.94
CA ALA A 86 -57.07 -5.94 12.99
C ALA A 86 -57.63 -6.92 11.95
N HIS A 87 -56.79 -7.91 11.59
CA HIS A 87 -57.26 -9.25 11.28
C HIS A 87 -56.48 -10.28 12.10
N ASP A 88 -57.23 -10.97 12.96
CA ASP A 88 -56.86 -12.15 13.72
C ASP A 88 -56.53 -13.32 12.78
N THR A 89 -55.36 -13.92 12.93
CA THR A 89 -55.17 -15.34 12.60
C THR A 89 -54.10 -15.92 13.53
N ARG A 90 -54.55 -16.57 14.60
CA ARG A 90 -53.74 -17.41 15.48
C ARG A 90 -53.39 -18.71 14.77
N LEU A 91 -52.10 -19.05 14.63
CA LEU A 91 -51.63 -20.44 14.59
C LEU A 91 -50.23 -20.56 15.24
N SER A 92 -50.17 -21.47 16.22
CA SER A 92 -49.08 -22.23 16.84
C SER A 92 -47.61 -21.75 16.80
N MET A 93 -47.07 -21.48 17.99
CA MET A 93 -45.63 -21.56 18.31
C MET A 93 -45.12 -23.00 18.19
N PRO A 94 -43.83 -23.19 17.85
CA PRO A 94 -42.92 -23.64 18.92
C PRO A 94 -41.53 -22.97 18.90
N ALA A 95 -40.89 -23.09 20.08
CA ALA A 95 -39.48 -22.96 20.40
C ALA A 95 -38.87 -21.55 20.43
N SER A 96 -38.62 -21.10 21.66
CA SER A 96 -37.63 -20.08 22.00
C SER A 96 -36.29 -20.38 21.34
N THR A 97 -35.97 -19.64 20.28
CA THR A 97 -34.58 -19.35 19.95
C THR A 97 -34.10 -18.31 20.93
N SER A 98 -33.17 -18.68 21.82
CA SER A 98 -32.35 -17.71 22.54
C SER A 98 -31.85 -16.67 21.53
N GLU A 99 -32.25 -15.43 21.70
CA GLU A 99 -31.54 -14.28 21.15
C GLU A 99 -30.13 -14.33 21.74
N ARG A 100 -29.23 -14.97 21.01
CA ARG A 100 -27.80 -14.80 21.21
C ARG A 100 -27.54 -13.37 20.77
N THR A 101 -27.45 -12.46 21.73
CA THR A 101 -26.93 -11.11 21.54
C THR A 101 -25.62 -11.28 20.78
N SER A 102 -25.66 -11.05 19.47
CA SER A 102 -24.48 -11.12 18.63
C SER A 102 -23.65 -9.93 19.05
N ALA A 103 -22.67 -10.17 19.93
CA ALA A 103 -21.64 -9.18 20.21
C ALA A 103 -21.16 -8.69 18.84
N SER A 104 -21.23 -7.37 18.60
CA SER A 104 -20.63 -6.79 17.41
C SER A 104 -19.19 -7.30 17.37
N PRO A 105 -18.75 -7.92 16.25
CA PRO A 105 -17.41 -8.45 16.16
C PRO A 105 -16.42 -7.33 16.52
N SER A 106 -15.54 -7.60 17.48
CA SER A 106 -14.66 -6.63 18.12
C SER A 106 -13.44 -6.31 17.25
N GLY A 107 -13.64 -6.09 15.96
CA GLY A 107 -12.55 -5.94 14.99
C GLY A 107 -13.01 -5.31 13.69
N PRO A 108 -12.08 -5.16 12.72
CA PRO A 108 -12.37 -4.48 11.46
C PRO A 108 -13.50 -5.16 10.70
N MET A 109 -14.22 -4.36 9.92
CA MET A 109 -15.24 -4.87 9.01
C MET A 109 -14.61 -5.71 7.90
N ALA A 110 -15.28 -6.81 7.55
CA ALA A 110 -14.90 -7.66 6.44
C ALA A 110 -15.07 -6.96 5.08
N PRO A 111 -14.26 -7.33 4.06
CA PRO A 111 -14.39 -6.78 2.71
C PRO A 111 -15.74 -7.10 2.07
N ALA A 112 -16.11 -6.33 1.04
CA ALA A 112 -17.34 -6.51 0.27
C ALA A 112 -17.42 -7.88 -0.41
N THR A 113 -16.28 -8.46 -0.79
CA THR A 113 -16.21 -9.76 -1.46
C THR A 113 -15.10 -10.65 -0.88
N PRO A 114 -15.30 -11.98 -0.82
CA PRO A 114 -14.25 -12.90 -0.36
C PRO A 114 -12.96 -12.82 -1.18
N GLY A 115 -13.03 -12.48 -2.47
CA GLY A 115 -11.87 -12.40 -3.36
C GLY A 115 -10.87 -11.29 -3.02
N GLN A 116 -11.23 -10.37 -2.12
CA GLN A 116 -10.32 -9.37 -1.56
C GLN A 116 -9.39 -9.95 -0.49
N LEU A 117 -9.67 -11.14 0.03
CA LEU A 117 -8.76 -11.89 0.90
C LEU A 117 -8.05 -12.97 0.07
N ALA A 118 -6.90 -12.63 -0.49
CA ALA A 118 -6.14 -13.50 -1.38
C ALA A 118 -5.30 -14.53 -0.61
N ASP A 119 -4.78 -15.52 -1.35
CA ASP A 119 -3.79 -16.49 -0.85
C ASP A 119 -4.22 -17.31 0.38
N GLY A 120 -5.54 -17.48 0.58
CA GLY A 120 -6.08 -18.20 1.71
C GLY A 120 -6.01 -17.42 3.03
N ILE A 121 -5.67 -16.13 2.99
CA ILE A 121 -5.70 -15.25 4.17
C ILE A 121 -7.14 -15.16 4.66
N THR A 122 -7.36 -15.37 5.96
CA THR A 122 -8.68 -15.25 6.56
C THR A 122 -8.91 -13.84 7.09
N MET A 123 -10.18 -13.50 7.39
CA MET A 123 -10.50 -12.21 7.97
C MET A 123 -9.86 -12.03 9.35
N GLU A 124 -9.81 -13.10 10.14
CA GLU A 124 -9.16 -13.11 11.46
C GLU A 124 -7.68 -12.79 11.32
N ARG A 125 -6.99 -13.42 10.36
CA ARG A 125 -5.57 -13.15 10.11
C ARG A 125 -5.34 -11.72 9.62
N ALA A 126 -6.20 -11.20 8.76
CA ALA A 126 -6.11 -9.81 8.30
C ALA A 126 -6.35 -8.81 9.45
N ALA A 127 -7.31 -9.09 10.33
CA ALA A 127 -7.59 -8.29 11.51
C ALA A 127 -6.42 -8.26 12.51
N GLU A 128 -5.79 -9.41 12.74
CA GLU A 128 -4.59 -9.50 13.58
C GLU A 128 -3.43 -8.64 13.03
N VAL A 129 -3.17 -8.72 11.72
CA VAL A 129 -2.14 -7.92 11.06
C VAL A 129 -2.45 -6.43 11.19
N LEU A 130 -3.70 -6.03 10.96
CA LEU A 130 -4.12 -4.63 11.13
C LEU A 130 -3.93 -4.16 12.58
N GLY A 131 -4.33 -4.97 13.56
CA GLY A 131 -4.16 -4.64 14.98
C GLY A 131 -2.70 -4.44 15.36
N ARG A 132 -1.80 -5.34 14.96
CA ARG A 132 -0.35 -5.18 15.18
C ARG A 132 0.22 -3.94 14.49
N CYS A 133 -0.21 -3.68 13.27
CA CYS A 133 0.22 -2.52 12.49
C CYS A 133 -0.17 -1.19 13.15
N LEU A 134 -1.40 -1.08 13.66
CA LEU A 134 -1.88 0.10 14.39
C LEU A 134 -1.13 0.29 15.71
N ALA A 135 -0.92 -0.80 16.47
CA ALA A 135 -0.13 -0.75 17.70
C ALA A 135 1.31 -0.27 17.42
N TYR A 136 1.96 -0.83 16.39
CA TYR A 136 3.29 -0.42 15.94
C TYR A 136 3.33 1.06 15.56
N GLY A 137 2.33 1.54 14.80
CA GLY A 137 2.20 2.95 14.40
C GLY A 137 2.06 3.89 15.60
N GLY A 138 1.31 3.49 16.62
CA GLY A 138 1.16 4.23 17.87
C GLY A 138 2.46 4.34 18.68
N GLU A 139 3.20 3.22 18.80
CA GLU A 139 4.47 3.15 19.54
C GLU A 139 5.60 3.91 18.84
N HIS A 140 5.68 3.81 17.51
CA HIS A 140 6.75 4.39 16.69
C HIS A 140 6.39 5.78 16.14
N ARG A 141 5.31 6.37 16.63
CA ARG A 141 4.88 7.71 16.22
C ARG A 141 5.96 8.74 16.59
N PRO A 142 6.45 9.55 15.63
CA PRO A 142 7.46 10.55 15.93
C PRO A 142 6.93 11.56 16.94
N LYS A 143 7.50 11.53 18.16
CA LYS A 143 7.13 12.45 19.24
C LYS A 143 7.42 13.88 18.81
N GLY A 144 6.45 14.78 18.97
CA GLY A 144 6.60 16.20 18.67
C GLY A 144 6.40 16.61 17.20
N PHE A 145 5.98 15.68 16.32
CA PHE A 145 5.50 16.06 14.98
C PHE A 145 4.03 16.48 15.03
N PRO A 146 3.67 17.75 14.73
CA PRO A 146 2.30 18.24 14.85
C PRO A 146 1.30 17.59 13.87
N PHE A 147 1.81 16.85 12.88
CA PHE A 147 1.01 16.12 11.89
C PHE A 147 0.92 14.62 12.15
N ALA A 148 1.57 14.12 13.21
CA ALA A 148 1.50 12.72 13.58
C ALA A 148 0.16 12.46 14.27
N ARG A 149 -0.88 12.21 13.47
CA ARG A 149 -2.21 11.86 13.96
C ARG A 149 -2.24 10.43 14.48
N ASP A 150 -3.17 10.20 15.40
CA ASP A 150 -3.56 8.84 15.74
C ASP A 150 -4.28 8.22 14.53
N HIS A 151 -4.03 6.95 14.26
CA HIS A 151 -4.73 6.20 13.21
C HIS A 151 -6.03 5.58 13.73
N GLY A 152 -6.35 5.70 15.02
CA GLY A 152 -7.59 5.16 15.59
C GLY A 152 -7.49 3.65 15.87
N ASN A 153 -8.65 3.00 16.05
CA ASN A 153 -8.71 1.61 16.46
C ASN A 153 -9.05 0.68 15.30
N ALA A 154 -8.69 -0.60 15.42
CA ALA A 154 -8.90 -1.58 14.35
C ALA A 154 -10.38 -1.75 13.98
N GLU A 155 -11.30 -1.61 14.93
CA GLU A 155 -12.75 -1.67 14.71
C GLU A 155 -13.32 -0.54 13.83
N ASP A 156 -12.59 0.58 13.71
CA ASP A 156 -13.00 1.71 12.87
C ASP A 156 -12.71 1.46 11.38
N TYR A 157 -11.94 0.41 11.10
CA TYR A 157 -11.47 0.07 9.77
C TYR A 157 -12.30 -1.01 9.08
N ARG A 158 -12.30 -0.94 7.76
CA ARG A 158 -12.73 -1.99 6.85
C ARG A 158 -11.52 -2.50 6.08
N VAL A 159 -11.30 -3.81 6.10
CA VAL A 159 -10.29 -4.44 5.23
C VAL A 159 -10.84 -4.46 3.79
N ILE A 160 -10.06 -3.95 2.82
CA ILE A 160 -10.43 -3.94 1.40
C ILE A 160 -9.52 -4.81 0.54
N LEU A 161 -8.36 -5.23 1.05
CA LEU A 161 -7.47 -6.17 0.39
C LEU A 161 -6.54 -6.82 1.42
N ALA A 162 -6.32 -8.12 1.30
CA ALA A 162 -5.23 -8.82 1.99
C ALA A 162 -4.56 -9.79 1.01
N LEU A 163 -3.23 -9.80 0.98
CA LEU A 163 -2.46 -10.64 0.06
C LEU A 163 -1.11 -11.05 0.67
N ASN A 164 -0.55 -12.16 0.20
CA ASN A 164 0.83 -12.49 0.55
C ASN A 164 1.77 -11.50 -0.14
N ALA A 165 2.76 -11.02 0.60
CA ALA A 165 3.82 -10.18 0.09
C ALA A 165 5.09 -11.01 -0.07
N SER A 166 5.73 -10.89 -1.22
CA SER A 166 7.10 -11.36 -1.40
C SER A 166 8.07 -10.32 -0.85
N GLY A 167 9.10 -10.78 -0.15
CA GLY A 167 10.22 -9.93 0.25
C GLY A 167 10.96 -9.35 -0.96
N ASP A 168 11.67 -8.26 -0.73
CA ASP A 168 12.59 -7.66 -1.69
C ASP A 168 14.00 -7.54 -1.08
N GLU A 169 14.99 -7.13 -1.85
CA GLU A 169 16.37 -7.01 -1.37
C GLU A 169 16.56 -5.99 -0.22
N ASN A 170 15.76 -4.94 -0.17
CA ASN A 170 15.81 -3.91 0.87
C ASN A 170 14.94 -4.28 2.07
N SER A 171 14.02 -5.21 1.87
CA SER A 171 13.07 -5.68 2.85
C SER A 171 12.88 -7.19 2.64
N PRO A 172 13.90 -8.01 2.97
CA PRO A 172 13.82 -9.46 2.77
C PRO A 172 12.77 -10.08 3.70
N GLY A 173 12.34 -11.28 3.36
CA GLY A 173 11.30 -12.02 4.08
C GLY A 173 9.92 -11.79 3.49
N ASP A 174 9.23 -12.91 3.26
CA ASP A 174 7.84 -12.92 2.84
C ASP A 174 6.94 -12.49 4.00
N GLY A 175 5.70 -12.13 3.68
CA GLY A 175 4.78 -11.61 4.67
C GLY A 175 3.36 -11.48 4.16
N ILE A 176 2.60 -10.65 4.86
CA ILE A 176 1.22 -10.32 4.49
C ILE A 176 1.13 -8.81 4.38
N ARG A 177 0.42 -8.34 3.35
CA ARG A 177 -0.03 -6.95 3.26
C ARG A 177 -1.53 -6.88 3.43
N VAL A 178 -1.97 -6.01 4.31
CA VAL A 178 -3.39 -5.69 4.54
C VAL A 178 -3.63 -4.24 4.20
N VAL A 179 -4.61 -4.00 3.34
CA VAL A 179 -5.13 -2.68 3.03
C VAL A 179 -6.44 -2.49 3.77
N ALA A 180 -6.51 -1.42 4.56
CA ALA A 180 -7.70 -1.08 5.32
C ALA A 180 -8.06 0.40 5.15
N VAL A 181 -9.35 0.72 5.18
CA VAL A 181 -9.87 2.08 5.03
C VAL A 181 -10.83 2.42 6.17
N ALA A 182 -10.80 3.67 6.61
CA ALA A 182 -11.64 4.20 7.67
C ALA A 182 -11.93 5.69 7.42
N THR A 183 -12.78 6.26 8.26
CA THR A 183 -12.87 7.70 8.46
C THR A 183 -12.46 8.01 9.89
N VAL A 184 -11.33 8.69 10.08
CA VAL A 184 -10.78 9.03 11.39
C VAL A 184 -10.84 10.55 11.55
N ASP A 185 -11.49 11.02 12.60
CA ASP A 185 -11.74 12.45 12.84
C ASP A 185 -12.37 13.21 11.66
N GLY A 186 -13.20 12.52 10.88
CA GLY A 186 -13.88 13.08 9.70
C GLY A 186 -13.06 13.06 8.41
N ASP A 187 -11.79 12.64 8.46
CA ASP A 187 -10.95 12.49 7.29
C ASP A 187 -10.88 11.03 6.84
N PRO A 188 -10.97 10.73 5.53
CA PRO A 188 -10.74 9.38 5.04
C PRO A 188 -9.28 9.01 5.27
N VAL A 189 -9.06 7.79 5.76
CA VAL A 189 -7.73 7.22 6.02
C VAL A 189 -7.63 5.88 5.32
N ARG A 190 -6.53 5.68 4.59
CA ARG A 190 -6.16 4.38 4.03
C ARG A 190 -4.84 3.94 4.62
N LEU A 191 -4.77 2.68 5.03
CA LEU A 191 -3.57 2.03 5.54
C LEU A 191 -3.15 0.91 4.59
N ILE A 192 -1.85 0.78 4.36
CA ILE A 192 -1.21 -0.42 3.84
C ILE A 192 -0.28 -0.92 4.95
N CYS A 193 -0.75 -1.93 5.66
CA CYS A 193 -0.03 -2.59 6.73
C CYS A 193 0.83 -3.71 6.16
N THR A 194 2.07 -3.80 6.63
CA THR A 194 2.98 -4.91 6.30
C THR A 194 3.23 -5.71 7.56
N ASP A 195 3.05 -7.03 7.48
CA ASP A 195 3.43 -7.99 8.52
C ASP A 195 4.45 -8.96 7.92
N LYS A 196 5.55 -9.17 8.62
CA LYS A 196 6.63 -10.08 8.24
C LYS A 196 6.83 -11.07 9.36
N ASP A 197 6.59 -12.35 9.08
CA ASP A 197 6.71 -13.43 10.06
C ASP A 197 5.98 -13.18 11.40
N GLY A 198 4.83 -12.48 11.34
CA GLY A 198 4.04 -12.13 12.53
C GLY A 198 4.46 -10.84 13.25
N GLU A 199 5.46 -10.12 12.74
CA GLU A 199 5.89 -8.82 13.23
C GLU A 199 5.42 -7.69 12.31
N ALA A 200 4.99 -6.55 12.88
CA ALA A 200 4.60 -5.39 12.09
C ALA A 200 5.83 -4.76 11.42
N GLY A 201 5.89 -4.82 10.09
CA GLY A 201 6.96 -4.26 9.26
C GLY A 201 6.78 -2.78 8.91
N GLY A 202 5.68 -2.16 9.35
CA GLY A 202 5.40 -0.74 9.17
C GLY A 202 4.00 -0.43 8.62
N ILE A 203 3.69 0.86 8.58
CA ILE A 203 2.42 1.42 8.14
C ILE A 203 2.67 2.47 7.06
N ASP A 204 2.05 2.28 5.89
CA ASP A 204 1.93 3.34 4.88
C ASP A 204 0.50 3.87 4.93
N SER A 205 0.35 5.10 5.43
CA SER A 205 -0.95 5.75 5.58
C SER A 205 -1.11 6.93 4.62
N SER A 206 -2.26 7.03 3.95
CA SER A 206 -2.75 8.32 3.42
C SER A 206 -3.88 8.84 4.32
N ILE A 207 -3.91 10.16 4.50
CA ILE A 207 -4.96 10.87 5.23
C ILE A 207 -5.48 11.98 4.31
N GLY A 208 -6.81 12.08 4.21
CA GLY A 208 -7.48 12.98 3.28
C GLY A 208 -7.84 12.25 1.98
N ALA A 209 -8.79 12.83 1.24
CA ALA A 209 -9.19 12.23 -0.02
C ALA A 209 -7.99 12.28 -1.00
N ASP A 210 -7.49 11.12 -1.41
CA ASP A 210 -6.49 11.00 -2.49
C ASP A 210 -7.02 11.66 -3.80
N GLY A 211 -8.34 11.90 -3.87
CA GLY A 211 -9.00 12.74 -4.85
C GLY A 211 -8.80 14.24 -4.58
N ALA A 212 -7.66 14.78 -4.97
CA ALA A 212 -7.60 16.21 -5.28
C ALA A 212 -8.69 16.54 -6.33
N ALA A 213 -9.40 17.66 -6.16
CA ALA A 213 -10.45 18.07 -7.10
C ALA A 213 -9.93 18.03 -8.55
N GLY A 214 -10.61 17.28 -9.42
CA GLY A 214 -10.28 17.17 -10.84
C GLY A 214 -9.43 15.95 -11.25
N ARG A 215 -9.10 15.01 -10.36
CA ARG A 215 -8.43 13.73 -10.75
C ARG A 215 -9.35 12.70 -11.43
N GLY A 216 -10.64 12.98 -11.52
CA GLY A 216 -11.61 12.17 -12.26
C GLY A 216 -12.25 11.06 -11.40
N PRO A 217 -13.13 10.25 -12.01
CA PRO A 217 -14.04 9.36 -11.28
C PRO A 217 -13.38 8.10 -10.70
N VAL A 218 -12.13 7.80 -11.10
CA VAL A 218 -11.30 6.74 -10.53
C VAL A 218 -9.91 7.33 -10.32
N VAL A 219 -9.37 7.21 -9.11
CA VAL A 219 -8.04 7.74 -8.78
C VAL A 219 -7.22 6.60 -8.19
N PRO A 220 -6.24 6.07 -8.95
CA PRO A 220 -5.29 5.10 -8.42
C PRO A 220 -4.56 5.66 -7.21
N ASP A 221 -4.31 4.83 -6.21
CA ASP A 221 -3.57 5.25 -5.03
C ASP A 221 -2.07 5.39 -5.37
N ASP A 222 -1.51 6.57 -5.10
CA ASP A 222 -0.11 6.88 -5.40
C ASP A 222 0.87 6.00 -4.60
N ASN A 223 0.47 5.45 -3.46
CA ASN A 223 1.27 4.50 -2.66
C ASN A 223 0.98 3.02 -3.00
N ALA A 224 0.05 2.73 -3.91
CA ALA A 224 -0.20 1.36 -4.37
C ALA A 224 1.04 0.71 -5.00
N TYR A 225 2.07 1.47 -5.39
CA TYR A 225 3.35 0.91 -5.84
C TYR A 225 3.95 -0.07 -4.82
N ARG A 226 3.66 0.11 -3.52
CA ARG A 226 4.03 -0.86 -2.50
C ARG A 226 3.47 -2.25 -2.82
N LEU A 227 2.27 -2.35 -3.37
CA LEU A 227 1.56 -3.61 -3.62
C LEU A 227 1.92 -4.28 -4.94
N TYR A 228 2.55 -3.57 -5.89
CA TYR A 228 2.87 -4.13 -7.20
C TYR A 228 4.34 -3.94 -7.61
N LYS A 229 5.18 -3.27 -6.82
CA LYS A 229 6.64 -3.26 -7.06
C LYS A 229 7.34 -4.13 -6.03
N GLN A 230 8.28 -4.94 -6.51
CA GLN A 230 9.25 -5.60 -5.65
C GLN A 230 10.39 -4.63 -5.30
N ASP A 231 10.85 -3.80 -6.25
CA ASP A 231 12.02 -2.94 -5.99
C ASP A 231 11.65 -1.46 -5.84
N GLY A 232 12.14 -0.84 -4.76
CA GLY A 232 12.10 0.61 -4.55
C GLY A 232 13.33 1.35 -5.07
N ALA A 233 14.45 0.66 -5.31
CA ALA A 233 15.77 1.31 -5.43
C ALA A 233 16.73 0.73 -6.48
N THR A 234 16.48 -0.43 -7.08
CA THR A 234 17.51 -1.13 -7.86
C THR A 234 17.26 -1.12 -9.36
N GLY A 235 18.36 -0.89 -10.08
CA GLY A 235 18.41 -0.91 -11.53
C GLY A 235 18.25 -2.33 -12.09
N PRO A 236 18.41 -2.49 -13.42
CA PRO A 236 18.28 -3.78 -14.07
C PRO A 236 19.27 -4.80 -13.46
N GLY A 237 18.77 -5.98 -13.05
CA GLY A 237 19.62 -7.13 -12.75
C GLY A 237 19.37 -7.91 -11.47
N LEU A 238 18.45 -7.50 -10.60
CA LEU A 238 18.04 -8.33 -9.46
C LEU A 238 16.88 -9.27 -9.81
N PRO A 239 16.87 -10.49 -9.26
CA PRO A 239 15.89 -11.49 -9.64
C PRO A 239 14.56 -11.15 -8.97
N TYR A 240 13.59 -10.74 -9.77
CA TYR A 240 12.19 -10.77 -9.37
C TYR A 240 11.85 -12.17 -8.84
N HIS A 241 11.17 -12.22 -7.69
CA HIS A 241 10.63 -13.46 -7.17
C HIS A 241 9.29 -13.76 -7.85
N PHE A 242 9.19 -14.91 -8.50
CA PHE A 242 7.96 -15.41 -9.12
C PHE A 242 7.53 -16.74 -8.50
N PRO A 243 6.21 -17.03 -8.44
CA PRO A 243 5.10 -16.15 -8.83
C PRO A 243 4.98 -14.93 -7.92
N PHE A 244 4.72 -13.74 -8.49
CA PHE A 244 4.59 -12.51 -7.71
C PHE A 244 3.13 -12.13 -7.53
N ARG A 245 2.67 -12.10 -6.27
CA ARG A 245 1.36 -11.59 -5.91
C ARG A 245 1.38 -10.07 -5.91
N TRP A 246 0.47 -9.47 -6.67
CA TRP A 246 0.35 -8.01 -6.78
C TRP A 246 -1.02 -7.50 -6.33
N GLY A 247 -1.06 -6.25 -5.88
CA GLY A 247 -2.30 -5.53 -5.58
C GLY A 247 -2.36 -4.18 -6.28
N SER A 248 -3.57 -3.71 -6.55
CA SER A 248 -3.86 -2.36 -7.04
C SER A 248 -5.10 -1.84 -6.32
N ILE A 249 -4.99 -0.65 -5.77
CA ILE A 249 -6.04 0.02 -5.02
C ILE A 249 -6.17 1.47 -5.47
N GLY A 250 -7.29 2.10 -5.12
CA GLY A 250 -7.53 3.51 -5.31
C GLY A 250 -8.96 3.88 -4.98
N THR A 251 -9.32 5.14 -5.15
CA THR A 251 -10.68 5.64 -4.86
C THR A 251 -11.56 5.61 -6.12
N VAL A 252 -12.86 5.49 -5.92
CA VAL A 252 -13.90 5.54 -6.96
C VAL A 252 -15.04 6.44 -6.54
N GLU A 253 -15.53 7.25 -7.47
CA GLU A 253 -16.76 8.02 -7.28
C GLU A 253 -18.00 7.11 -7.38
N PRO A 254 -19.13 7.46 -6.73
CA PRO A 254 -20.36 6.67 -6.75
C PRO A 254 -20.93 6.37 -8.15
N GLY A 255 -20.57 7.16 -9.18
CA GLY A 255 -21.01 6.95 -10.56
C GLY A 255 -20.28 5.82 -11.31
N VAL A 256 -19.19 5.28 -10.75
CA VAL A 256 -18.42 4.18 -11.35
C VAL A 256 -19.04 2.85 -10.93
N ALA A 257 -19.48 2.06 -11.91
CA ALA A 257 -20.10 0.76 -11.67
C ALA A 257 -19.12 -0.42 -11.83
N LYS A 258 -18.00 -0.21 -12.53
CA LYS A 258 -16.99 -1.24 -12.77
C LYS A 258 -15.60 -0.65 -12.90
N VAL A 259 -14.63 -1.28 -12.27
CA VAL A 259 -13.20 -1.03 -12.52
C VAL A 259 -12.54 -2.32 -12.97
N THR A 260 -11.65 -2.23 -13.96
CA THR A 260 -10.80 -3.33 -14.42
C THR A 260 -9.34 -2.93 -14.31
N VAL A 261 -8.51 -3.83 -13.80
CA VAL A 261 -7.06 -3.67 -13.70
C VAL A 261 -6.40 -4.75 -14.55
N SER A 262 -5.53 -4.34 -15.47
CA SER A 262 -4.78 -5.26 -16.33
C SER A 262 -3.28 -5.12 -16.11
N TRP A 263 -2.58 -6.21 -15.85
CA TRP A 263 -1.14 -6.20 -15.63
C TRP A 263 -0.53 -7.57 -15.90
N GLY A 264 0.64 -7.65 -16.54
CA GLY A 264 1.26 -8.93 -16.90
C GLY A 264 0.42 -9.81 -17.82
N GLY A 265 -0.32 -9.20 -18.75
CA GLY A 265 -1.22 -9.91 -19.67
C GLY A 265 -2.50 -10.46 -19.04
N VAL A 266 -2.75 -10.24 -17.74
CA VAL A 266 -4.00 -10.64 -17.09
C VAL A 266 -4.87 -9.43 -16.75
N THR A 267 -6.17 -9.54 -17.02
CA THR A 267 -7.18 -8.56 -16.60
C THR A 267 -8.01 -9.11 -15.45
N ARG A 268 -8.28 -8.26 -14.46
CA ARG A 268 -9.14 -8.55 -13.31
C ARG A 268 -10.17 -7.44 -13.15
N GLN A 269 -11.40 -7.82 -12.83
CA GLN A 269 -12.38 -6.87 -12.33
C GLN A 269 -12.06 -6.59 -10.86
N ALA A 270 -11.96 -5.31 -10.50
CA ALA A 270 -11.74 -4.91 -9.12
C ALA A 270 -13.04 -5.06 -8.32
N ALA A 271 -12.91 -5.41 -7.04
CA ALA A 271 -13.99 -5.21 -6.08
C ALA A 271 -14.17 -3.71 -5.84
N LEU A 272 -15.41 -3.24 -5.80
CA LEU A 272 -15.75 -1.88 -5.38
C LEU A 272 -16.27 -1.95 -3.95
N ASP A 273 -15.59 -1.28 -3.03
CA ASP A 273 -15.85 -1.39 -1.59
C ASP A 273 -15.62 -0.04 -0.92
N HIS A 274 -16.67 0.52 -0.33
CA HIS A 274 -16.61 1.73 0.50
C HIS A 274 -15.97 2.96 -0.16
N GLY A 275 -16.20 3.17 -1.46
CA GLY A 275 -15.59 4.28 -2.20
C GLY A 275 -14.17 3.99 -2.70
N TYR A 276 -13.71 2.75 -2.59
CA TYR A 276 -12.43 2.27 -3.11
C TYR A 276 -12.64 1.16 -4.15
N PHE A 277 -11.65 0.98 -5.02
CA PHE A 277 -11.47 -0.24 -5.77
C PHE A 277 -10.28 -1.03 -5.22
N ALA A 278 -10.35 -2.36 -5.28
CA ALA A 278 -9.24 -3.24 -4.97
C ALA A 278 -9.18 -4.40 -5.97
N ALA A 279 -8.01 -4.64 -6.54
CA ALA A 279 -7.74 -5.75 -7.43
C ALA A 279 -6.42 -6.42 -7.05
N THR A 280 -6.32 -7.73 -7.29
CA THR A 280 -5.09 -8.50 -7.09
C THR A 280 -4.97 -9.57 -8.15
N GLY A 281 -3.73 -9.94 -8.46
CA GLY A 281 -3.39 -11.00 -9.39
C GLY A 281 -2.02 -11.59 -9.10
N VAL A 282 -1.57 -12.46 -10.01
CA VAL A 282 -0.24 -13.07 -9.95
C VAL A 282 0.47 -12.76 -11.26
N LEU A 283 1.70 -12.27 -11.17
CA LEU A 283 2.63 -12.23 -12.29
C LEU A 283 3.46 -13.50 -12.33
N ALA A 284 3.63 -14.05 -13.53
CA ALA A 284 4.51 -15.18 -13.80
C ALA A 284 5.87 -14.77 -14.40
N ALA A 285 6.02 -13.51 -14.77
CA ALA A 285 7.22 -12.92 -15.36
C ALA A 285 7.30 -11.43 -15.02
N ALA A 286 8.49 -10.85 -15.20
CA ALA A 286 8.73 -9.44 -14.92
C ALA A 286 7.91 -8.56 -15.88
N GLU A 287 7.46 -7.43 -15.35
CA GLU A 287 6.62 -6.47 -16.07
C GLU A 287 7.10 -5.07 -15.69
N ASP A 288 7.60 -4.34 -16.68
CA ASP A 288 8.16 -3.00 -16.51
C ASP A 288 7.07 -1.90 -16.62
N SER A 289 5.85 -2.27 -17.01
CA SER A 289 4.72 -1.35 -17.09
C SER A 289 3.99 -1.21 -15.74
N LEU A 290 3.20 -0.14 -15.59
CA LEU A 290 2.28 0.03 -14.47
C LEU A 290 0.96 -0.73 -14.73
N PRO A 291 0.23 -1.15 -13.68
CA PRO A 291 -1.10 -1.70 -13.84
C PRO A 291 -2.04 -0.79 -14.65
N HIS A 292 -2.62 -1.29 -15.74
CA HIS A 292 -3.57 -0.56 -16.56
C HIS A 292 -4.97 -0.59 -15.95
N ILE A 293 -5.38 0.52 -15.37
CA ILE A 293 -6.67 0.72 -14.71
C ILE A 293 -7.66 1.40 -15.67
N LYS A 294 -8.87 0.85 -15.76
CA LYS A 294 -10.01 1.45 -16.48
C LYS A 294 -11.26 1.44 -15.61
N GLY A 295 -12.02 2.54 -15.65
CA GLY A 295 -13.30 2.69 -14.95
C GLY A 295 -14.46 2.86 -15.94
N TYR A 296 -15.61 2.29 -15.60
CA TYR A 296 -16.82 2.33 -16.41
C TYR A 296 -18.03 2.73 -15.57
N ASP A 297 -18.94 3.51 -16.15
CA ASP A 297 -20.23 3.83 -15.53
C ASP A 297 -21.24 2.66 -15.63
N ALA A 298 -22.44 2.86 -15.09
CA ALA A 298 -23.51 1.86 -15.12
C ALA A 298 -23.99 1.48 -16.53
N ALA A 299 -23.78 2.35 -17.53
CA ALA A 299 -24.08 2.06 -18.93
C ALA A 299 -22.93 1.31 -19.64
N GLY A 300 -21.84 1.02 -18.94
CA GLY A 300 -20.64 0.39 -19.49
C GLY A 300 -19.76 1.35 -20.30
N LYS A 301 -20.02 2.66 -20.27
CA LYS A 301 -19.19 3.66 -20.93
C LYS A 301 -17.89 3.84 -20.14
N LEU A 302 -16.77 3.88 -20.86
CA LEU A 302 -15.46 4.18 -20.28
C LEU A 302 -15.43 5.62 -19.75
N VAL A 303 -15.20 5.78 -18.45
CA VAL A 303 -15.12 7.08 -17.76
C VAL A 303 -13.73 7.38 -17.21
N TYR A 304 -12.87 6.36 -17.10
CA TYR A 304 -11.47 6.53 -16.70
C TYR A 304 -10.57 5.55 -17.46
N ASP A 305 -9.38 6.02 -17.84
CA ASP A 305 -8.32 5.20 -18.43
C ASP A 305 -6.96 5.76 -17.99
N SER A 306 -6.27 5.00 -17.14
CA SER A 306 -4.97 5.39 -16.57
C SER A 306 -3.87 5.63 -17.61
N THR A 307 -3.97 5.07 -18.82
CA THR A 307 -3.01 5.41 -19.90
C THR A 307 -3.13 6.84 -20.39
N LYS A 308 -4.27 7.50 -20.11
CA LYS A 308 -4.54 8.90 -20.45
C LYS A 308 -4.35 9.83 -19.24
N ASP A 309 -4.09 9.27 -18.07
CA ASP A 309 -3.90 10.01 -16.82
C ASP A 309 -2.43 10.39 -16.65
N LYS A 310 -2.13 11.67 -16.84
CA LYS A 310 -0.76 12.20 -16.68
C LYS A 310 -0.25 12.14 -15.24
N GLY A 311 -1.15 12.01 -14.26
CA GLY A 311 -0.77 11.84 -12.86
C GLY A 311 -0.34 10.41 -12.52
N TYR A 312 -0.69 9.44 -13.36
CA TYR A 312 -0.41 8.02 -13.15
C TYR A 312 0.80 7.49 -13.93
N GLN A 313 1.26 8.21 -14.96
CA GLN A 313 2.37 7.82 -15.83
C GLN A 313 3.75 7.99 -15.16
#